data_AF-A0A3N5WJM3-F1
#
_entry.id   AF-A0A3N5WJM3-F1
#
_cell.length_a   1.000
_cell.length_b   1.000
_cell.length_c   1.000
_cell.angle_alpha   90.00
_cell.angle_beta   90.00
_cell.angle_gamma   90.00
#
_symmetry.space_group_name_H-M   'P 1'
#
loop_
_entity.id
_entity.type
_entity.pdbx_description
1 polymer ?
#
loop_
_entity_poly.entity_id
_entity_poly.type
_entity_poly.pdbx_seq_one_letter_code
_entity_poly.pdbx_strand_id
1 'polypeptide(L)' 'MRRGEVWWADLPPPTGRRPVVLLSRDDAYAVRALVTVAPVTTRIRSIPAEVPLGAYSMDVCHSIHGKVSTQST' A
#
# COMPACT_ATOMS: atom_id res chain seq x y z
N MET A 1 6.54 1.40 10.87
CA MET A 1 5.48 1.59 9.85
C MET A 1 4.71 2.83 10.22
N ARG A 2 4.64 3.80 9.30
CA ARG A 2 3.86 5.03 9.48
C ARG A 2 2.88 5.20 8.33
N ARG A 3 1.70 5.75 8.61
CA ARG A 3 0.68 6.08 7.62
C ARG A 3 1.28 7.01 6.57
N GLY A 4 0.98 6.72 5.31
CA GLY A 4 1.50 7.43 4.14
C GLY A 4 2.82 6.89 3.61
N GLU A 5 3.52 6.00 4.32
CA GLU A 5 4.70 5.32 3.78
C GLU A 5 4.31 4.35 2.66
N VAL A 6 5.21 4.21 1.67
CA VAL A 6 5.11 3.22 0.60
C VAL A 6 5.89 1.97 1.00
N TRP A 7 5.24 0.81 0.94
CA TRP A 7 5.78 -0.48 1.32
C TRP A 7 5.50 -1.52 0.23
N TRP A 8 6.31 -2.57 0.14
CA TRP A 8 6.02 -3.73 -0.69
C TRP A 8 5.08 -4.70 0.03
N ALA A 9 4.01 -5.14 -0.63
CA ALA A 9 3.10 -6.15 -0.10
C ALA A 9 2.88 -7.27 -1.12
N ASP A 10 2.76 -8.51 -0.63
CA ASP A 10 2.30 -9.65 -1.43
C ASP A 10 0.77 -9.67 -1.45
N LEU A 11 0.20 -9.22 -2.56
CA LEU A 11 -1.25 -9.19 -2.74
C LEU A 11 -1.76 -10.50 -3.34
N PRO A 12 -3.00 -10.91 -3.03
CA PRO A 12 -3.60 -12.10 -3.61
C PRO A 12 -3.55 -12.08 -5.16
N PRO A 13 -3.44 -13.25 -5.81
CA PRO A 13 -3.56 -13.36 -7.25
C PRO A 13 -4.85 -12.70 -7.77
N PRO A 14 -4.83 -12.05 -8.95
CA PRO A 14 -3.74 -11.99 -9.93
C PRO A 14 -2.71 -10.87 -9.68
N THR A 15 -2.83 -10.12 -8.59
CA THR A 15 -2.11 -8.86 -8.41
C THR A 15 -0.62 -9.07 -8.14
N GLY A 16 -0.28 -10.02 -7.27
CA GLY A 16 1.10 -10.33 -6.88
C GLY A 16 1.77 -9.22 -6.05
N ARG A 17 3.09 -9.27 -5.97
CA ARG A 17 3.88 -8.32 -5.17
C ARG A 17 3.86 -6.91 -5.77
N ARG A 18 3.36 -5.91 -5.01
CA ARG A 18 3.26 -4.52 -5.47
C ARG A 18 3.56 -3.51 -4.37
N PRO A 19 3.99 -2.29 -4.74
CA PRO A 19 4.01 -1.17 -3.81
C PRO A 19 2.58 -0.83 -3.37
N VAL A 20 2.43 -0.52 -2.09
CA VAL A 20 1.18 -0.10 -1.46
C VAL A 20 1.44 1.07 -0.51
N VAL A 21 0.45 1.95 -0.36
CA VAL A 21 0.48 3.04 0.64
C VAL A 21 -0.24 2.58 1.90
N LEU A 22 0.41 2.79 3.04
CA LEU A 22 -0.15 2.52 4.36
C LEU A 22 -1.25 3.54 4.72
N LEU A 23 -2.51 3.09 4.84
CA LEU A 23 -3.65 3.99 5.12
C LEU A 23 -4.14 3.95 6.57
N SER A 24 -3.89 2.84 7.26
CA SER A 24 -4.28 2.69 8.67
C SER A 24 -3.52 3.67 9.57
N ARG A 25 -4.04 3.93 10.76
CA ARG A 25 -3.32 4.70 11.78
C ARG A 25 -2.08 3.94 12.26
N ASP A 26 -1.04 4.67 12.66
CA ASP A 26 0.27 4.11 13.06
C ASP A 26 0.14 3.02 14.13
N ASP A 27 -0.67 3.27 15.17
CA ASP A 27 -0.85 2.31 16.27
C ASP A 27 -1.56 1.02 15.83
N ALA A 28 -2.28 1.03 14.69
CA ALA A 28 -2.96 -0.16 14.19
C ALA A 28 -1.96 -1.22 13.68
N TYR A 29 -0.76 -0.82 13.25
CA TYR A 29 0.25 -1.74 12.72
C TYR A 29 0.80 -2.69 13.79
N ALA A 30 0.81 -2.27 15.06
CA ALA A 30 1.33 -3.09 16.15
C ALA A 30 0.30 -4.08 16.72
N VAL A 31 -1.00 -3.74 16.65
CA VAL A 31 -2.05 -4.45 17.39
C VAL A 31 -3.07 -5.17 16.51
N ARG A 32 -3.17 -4.85 15.22
CA ARG A 32 -4.17 -5.45 14.33
C ARG A 32 -3.54 -6.50 13.43
N ALA A 33 -4.22 -7.64 13.31
CA ALA A 33 -3.89 -8.68 12.34
C ALA A 33 -4.17 -8.25 10.88
N LEU A 34 -4.95 -7.18 10.67
CA LEU A 34 -5.35 -6.67 9.36
C LEU A 34 -5.14 -5.16 9.30
N VAL A 35 -4.44 -4.70 8.26
CA VAL A 35 -4.18 -3.29 8.00
C VAL A 35 -4.70 -2.88 6.63
N THR A 36 -5.31 -1.71 6.54
CA THR A 36 -5.79 -1.15 5.26
C THR A 36 -4.64 -0.49 4.51
N VAL A 37 -4.51 -0.83 3.22
CA VAL A 37 -3.53 -0.27 2.29
C VAL A 37 -4.19 0.11 0.97
N ALA A 38 -3.61 1.08 0.25
CA ALA A 38 -3.98 1.39 -1.15
C ALA A 38 -2.92 0.85 -2.11
N PRO A 39 -3.30 0.10 -3.17
CA PRO A 39 -2.36 -0.37 -4.18
C PRO A 39 -1.84 0.79 -5.03
N VAL A 40 -0.53 0.77 -5.31
CA VAL A 40 0.10 1.74 -6.23
C VAL A 40 0.22 1.10 -7.61
N THR A 41 -0.19 1.85 -8.63
CA THR A 41 -0.07 1.41 -10.03
C THR A 41 0.53 2.54 -10.86
N THR A 42 1.18 2.20 -11.96
CA THR A 42 1.73 3.17 -12.93
C THR A 42 0.70 3.63 -13.95
N ARG A 43 -0.47 2.99 -14.00
CA ARG A 43 -1.51 3.29 -14.98
C ARG A 43 -2.56 4.19 -14.36
N ILE A 44 -2.64 5.43 -14.84
CA ILE A 44 -3.69 6.38 -14.51
C ILE A 44 -4.90 6.07 -15.38
N ARG A 45 -6.06 5.82 -14.76
CA ARG A 45 -7.34 5.54 -15.44
C ARG A 45 -8.32 6.72 -15.38
N SER A 46 -7.95 7.80 -14.69
CA SER A 46 -8.75 9.01 -14.52
C SER A 46 -10.04 8.77 -13.73
N ILE A 47 -9.99 7.94 -12.68
CA ILE A 47 -11.10 7.77 -11.72
C ILE A 47 -10.99 8.77 -10.56
N PRO A 48 -12.10 9.23 -9.96
CA PRO A 48 -12.08 10.33 -8.98
C PRO A 48 -11.24 10.10 -7.72
N ALA A 49 -11.01 8.84 -7.35
CA ALA A 49 -10.24 8.49 -6.15
C ALA A 49 -8.78 8.10 -6.44
N GLU A 50 -8.31 8.25 -7.69
CA GLU A 50 -6.88 8.21 -7.98
C GLU A 50 -6.17 9.43 -7.37
N VAL A 51 -5.02 9.18 -6.74
CA VAL A 51 -4.16 10.23 -6.20
C VAL A 51 -2.79 10.09 -6.87
N PRO A 52 -2.30 11.10 -7.62
CA PRO A 52 -0.99 11.05 -8.23
C PRO A 52 0.09 11.03 -7.15
N LEU A 53 1.04 10.12 -7.28
CA LEU A 53 2.22 10.07 -6.44
C LEU A 53 3.38 10.74 -7.16
N GLY A 54 4.16 11.55 -6.42
CA GLY A 54 5.41 12.11 -6.93
C GLY A 54 6.48 11.03 -7.14
N ALA A 55 7.59 11.41 -7.76
CA ALA A 55 8.76 10.54 -7.84
C ALA A 55 9.23 10.19 -6.42
N TYR A 56 9.20 8.91 -6.09
CA TYR A 56 9.71 8.39 -4.81
C TYR A 56 10.90 7.49 -5.10
N SER A 57 11.96 7.66 -4.30
CA SER A 57 13.13 6.78 -4.40
C SER A 57 12.89 5.51 -3.58
N MET A 58 12.77 4.37 -4.26
CA MET A 58 12.61 3.05 -3.63
C MET A 58 13.94 2.47 -3.12
N ASP A 59 14.86 3.30 -2.64
CA ASP A 59 16.20 2.85 -2.24
C ASP A 59 16.19 1.92 -1.02
N VAL A 60 15.07 1.86 -0.29
CA VAL A 60 14.88 0.95 0.83
C VAL A 60 13.61 0.11 0.64
N CYS A 61 13.80 -1.15 0.30
CA CYS A 61 12.71 -2.12 0.14
C CYS A 61 12.20 -2.61 1.50
N HIS A 62 11.29 -1.87 2.10
CA HIS A 62 10.53 -2.36 3.26
C HIS A 62 9.32 -3.19 2.79
N SER A 63 9.23 -4.44 3.26
CA SER A 63 8.12 -5.36 2.97
C SER A 63 7.21 -5.54 4.18
N ILE A 64 5.90 -5.48 3.95
CA ILE A 64 4.91 -5.87 4.96
C ILE A 64 4.57 -7.35 4.81
N HIS A 65 4.81 -8.11 5.87
CA HIS A 65 4.53 -9.55 5.94
C HIS A 65 3.36 -9.75 6.91
N GLY A 66 2.15 -9.51 6.43
CA GLY A 66 0.93 -9.58 7.23
C GLY A 66 -0.30 -9.52 6.33
N LYS A 67 -1.48 -9.86 6.87
CA LYS A 67 -2.71 -9.71 6.09
C LYS A 67 -2.97 -8.22 5.87
N VAL A 68 -3.06 -7.83 4.61
CA VAL A 68 -3.47 -6.49 4.21
C VAL A 68 -4.87 -6.54 3.62
N SER A 69 -5.70 -5.58 3.98
CA SER A 69 -6.96 -5.31 3.29
C SER A 69 -6.68 -4.23 2.25
N THR A 70 -6.94 -4.54 0.98
CA THR A 70 -6.76 -3.58 -0.10
C THR A 70 -8.02 -2.75 -0.26
N GLN A 71 -7.86 -1.42 -0.18
CA GLN A 71 -8.88 -0.52 -0.66
C GLN A 71 -8.70 -0.38 -2.17
N SER A 72 -9.38 -1.24 -2.93
CA SER A 72 -9.49 -1.09 -4.38
C SER A 72 -10.47 0.05 -4.65
N THR A 73 -10.02 1.03 -5.43
CA THR A 73 -10.90 2.04 -6.03
C THR A 73 -11.28 1.59 -7.42
#